data_AF-A0A947AEG9-F1
#
_entry.id   AF-A0A947AEG9-F1
#
_cell.length_a   1.000
_cell.length_b   1.000
_cell.length_c   1.000
_cell.angle_alpha   90.00
_cell.angle_beta   90.00
_cell.angle_gamma   90.00
#
_symmetry.space_group_name_H-M   'P 1'
#
loop_
_entity.id
_entity.type
_entity.pdbx_description
1 polymer ?
#
loop_
_entity_poly.entity_id
_entity_poly.type
_entity_poly.pdbx_seq_one_letter_code
_entity_poly.pdbx_strand_id
1 'polypeptide(L)' 'MKKLILLALMSAFAMSAFTTNTDLESISLKSTEVELCKSSIKYAHAYKDTMEKNEAAKNALEYYKKDVVANCGTISAKVS' A
#
# COMPACT_ATOMS: atom_id res chain seq x y z
N MET A 1 -22.80 -42.76 29.13
CA MET A 1 -22.28 -42.84 27.75
C MET A 1 -20.99 -42.05 27.67
N LYS A 2 -19.92 -42.76 27.31
CA LYS A 2 -18.53 -42.31 27.27
C LYS A 2 -18.27 -41.75 25.87
N LYS A 3 -17.95 -40.47 25.74
CA LYS A 3 -17.28 -39.87 24.57
C LYS A 3 -16.34 -38.79 25.12
N LEU A 4 -15.01 -38.98 25.18
CA LEU A 4 -14.06 -39.03 24.04
C LEU A 4 -14.24 -37.73 23.22
N ILE A 5 -13.28 -36.82 23.07
CA ILE A 5 -11.82 -36.92 23.02
C ILE A 5 -11.24 -35.51 23.22
N LEU A 6 -10.09 -35.47 23.90
CA LEU A 6 -9.11 -34.40 23.88
C LEU A 6 -8.87 -33.90 22.44
N LEU A 7 -9.30 -32.69 22.11
CA LEU A 7 -8.79 -32.01 20.91
C LEU A 7 -7.44 -31.41 21.26
N ALA A 8 -6.45 -32.27 21.06
CA ALA A 8 -5.03 -32.00 21.07
C ALA A 8 -4.66 -30.87 20.11
N LEU A 9 -3.61 -30.15 20.50
CA LEU A 9 -2.54 -29.62 19.65
C LEU A 9 -2.95 -29.32 18.20
N MET A 10 -3.52 -28.13 17.99
CA MET A 10 -3.26 -27.45 16.72
C MET A 10 -1.97 -26.67 16.91
N SER A 11 -0.88 -27.41 16.68
CA SER A 11 0.35 -26.97 16.04
C SER A 11 0.62 -25.47 16.12
N ALA A 12 1.53 -25.10 17.03
CA ALA A 12 2.40 -23.97 16.82
C ALA A 12 3.09 -24.18 15.46
N PHE A 13 2.57 -23.52 14.41
CA PHE A 13 3.33 -23.31 13.19
C PHE A 13 4.46 -22.34 13.56
N ALA A 14 5.57 -22.91 14.00
CA ALA A 14 6.87 -22.26 13.93
C ALA A 14 7.13 -21.98 12.45
N MET A 15 6.79 -20.77 11.99
CA MET A 15 7.36 -20.24 10.77
C MET A 15 8.83 -19.97 11.06
N SER A 16 9.61 -20.95 10.66
CA SER A 16 11.05 -21.02 10.68
C SER A 16 11.73 -19.87 9.94
N ALA A 17 12.87 -19.47 10.50
CA ALA A 17 14.06 -19.01 9.80
C ALA A 17 13.99 -17.65 9.06
N PHE A 18 14.47 -16.63 9.78
CA PHE A 18 15.41 -15.60 9.33
C PHE A 18 16.10 -15.91 7.99
N THR A 19 15.83 -15.07 6.99
CA THR A 19 16.78 -14.72 5.94
C THR A 19 16.73 -13.20 5.79
N THR A 20 17.86 -12.55 6.06
CA THR A 20 18.09 -11.13 5.82
C THR A 20 18.07 -10.87 4.32
N ASN A 21 16.89 -10.56 3.78
CA ASN A 21 16.70 -10.02 2.43
C ASN A 21 16.48 -8.50 2.47
N THR A 22 17.12 -7.78 3.39
CA THR A 22 16.89 -6.34 3.58
C THR A 22 17.17 -5.52 2.31
N ASP A 23 18.06 -5.98 1.43
CA ASP A 23 18.40 -5.29 0.19
C ASP A 23 17.45 -5.62 -0.97
N LEU A 24 16.98 -6.86 -1.09
CA LEU A 24 16.13 -7.27 -2.22
C LEU A 24 14.67 -6.85 -2.00
N GLU A 25 14.22 -6.89 -0.74
CA GLU A 25 12.89 -6.42 -0.33
C GLU A 25 12.81 -4.89 -0.41
N SER A 26 13.87 -4.17 -0.04
CA SER A 26 13.89 -2.70 -0.11
C SER A 26 13.96 -2.17 -1.55
N ILE A 27 14.64 -2.85 -2.49
CA ILE A 27 14.63 -2.48 -3.91
C ILE A 27 13.25 -2.72 -4.53
N SER A 28 12.63 -3.87 -4.24
CA SER A 28 11.29 -4.19 -4.74
C SER A 28 10.24 -3.21 -4.20
N LEU A 29 10.30 -2.91 -2.90
CA LEU A 29 9.43 -1.91 -2.26
C LEU A 29 9.63 -0.50 -2.84
N LYS A 30 10.87 -0.06 -3.09
CA LYS A 30 11.14 1.24 -3.72
C LYS A 30 10.57 1.32 -5.14
N SER A 31 10.71 0.26 -5.94
CA SER A 31 10.13 0.19 -7.28
C SER A 31 8.60 0.29 -7.24
N THR A 32 7.96 -0.45 -6.32
CA THR A 32 6.51 -0.40 -6.11
C THR A 32 6.04 0.97 -5.61
N GLU A 33 6.74 1.59 -4.66
CA GLU A 33 6.44 2.95 -4.15
C GLU A 33 6.49 3.97 -5.31
N VAL A 34 7.51 3.91 -6.17
CA VAL A 34 7.65 4.79 -7.34
C VAL A 34 6.52 4.59 -8.36
N GLU A 35 6.16 3.35 -8.67
CA GLU A 35 5.06 3.07 -9.60
C GLU A 35 3.69 3.50 -9.03
N LEU A 36 3.46 3.33 -7.73
CA LEU A 36 2.26 3.85 -7.06
C LEU A 36 2.20 5.39 -7.11
N CYS A 37 3.32 6.05 -6.85
CA CYS A 37 3.42 7.50 -7.00
C CYS A 37 3.09 7.95 -8.43
N LYS A 38 3.70 7.35 -9.46
CA LYS A 38 3.38 7.67 -10.87
C LYS A 38 1.91 7.43 -11.21
N SER A 39 1.35 6.31 -10.76
CA SER A 39 -0.05 5.94 -11.00
C SER A 39 -1.00 6.96 -10.38
N SER A 40 -0.79 7.32 -9.11
CA SER A 40 -1.62 8.32 -8.41
C SER A 40 -1.57 9.69 -9.10
N ILE A 41 -0.40 10.14 -9.57
CA ILE A 41 -0.26 11.38 -10.35
C ILE A 41 -1.07 11.30 -11.64
N LYS A 42 -0.96 10.19 -12.38
CA LYS A 42 -1.69 9.98 -13.63
C LYS A 42 -3.20 10.03 -13.41
N TYR A 43 -3.72 9.38 -12.37
CA TYR A 43 -5.13 9.41 -12.03
C TYR A 43 -5.61 10.80 -11.62
N ALA A 44 -4.85 11.51 -10.79
CA ALA A 44 -5.18 12.87 -10.37
C ALA A 44 -5.26 13.82 -11.58
N HIS A 45 -4.33 13.72 -12.52
CA HIS A 45 -4.35 14.49 -13.76
C HIS A 45 -5.53 14.13 -14.65
N ALA A 46 -5.75 12.84 -14.93
CA ALA A 46 -6.85 12.40 -15.76
C ALA A 46 -8.22 12.82 -15.18
N TYR A 47 -8.37 12.75 -13.86
CA TYR A 47 -9.57 13.24 -13.18
C TYR A 47 -9.71 14.75 -13.34
N LYS A 48 -8.66 15.54 -13.06
CA LYS A 48 -8.68 17.00 -13.22
C LYS A 48 -9.07 17.44 -14.63
N ASP A 49 -8.62 16.72 -15.65
CA ASP A 49 -8.86 17.06 -17.05
C ASP A 49 -10.29 16.72 -17.51
N THR A 50 -10.94 15.75 -16.85
CA THR A 50 -12.27 15.24 -17.22
C THR A 50 -13.38 15.64 -16.26
N MET A 51 -13.05 16.16 -15.08
CA MET A 51 -14.02 16.47 -14.04
C MET A 51 -14.94 17.63 -14.44
N GLU A 52 -16.17 17.58 -13.96
CA GLU A 52 -17.12 18.68 -14.06
C GLU A 52 -16.69 19.88 -13.19
N LYS A 53 -17.16 21.08 -13.52
CA LYS A 53 -16.88 22.31 -12.75
C LYS A 53 -17.85 22.50 -11.58
N ASN A 54 -18.05 21.46 -10.77
CA ASN A 54 -18.93 21.49 -9.61
C ASN A 54 -18.14 21.24 -8.30
N GLU A 55 -18.74 21.54 -7.15
CA GLU A 55 -18.05 21.43 -5.84
C GLU A 55 -17.74 19.97 -5.45
N ALA A 56 -18.60 19.02 -5.82
CA ALA A 56 -18.34 17.61 -5.56
C ALA A 56 -17.09 17.11 -6.30
N ALA A 57 -16.92 17.54 -7.55
CA ALA A 57 -15.75 17.24 -8.37
C ALA A 57 -14.48 17.90 -7.81
N LYS A 58 -14.55 19.14 -7.32
CA LYS A 58 -13.42 19.77 -6.63
C LYS A 58 -13.01 19.00 -5.38
N ASN A 59 -13.96 18.53 -4.58
CA ASN A 59 -13.67 17.73 -3.38
C ASN A 59 -13.02 16.39 -3.72
N ALA A 60 -13.47 15.72 -4.79
CA ALA A 60 -12.84 14.50 -5.27
C ALA A 60 -11.41 14.76 -5.79
N LEU A 61 -11.16 15.88 -6.47
CA LEU A 61 -9.81 16.27 -6.87
C LEU A 61 -8.89 16.49 -5.66
N GLU A 62 -9.39 17.08 -4.57
CA GLU A 62 -8.62 17.23 -3.32
C GLU A 62 -8.29 15.87 -2.69
N TYR A 63 -9.18 14.88 -2.78
CA TYR A 63 -8.87 13.51 -2.39
C TYR A 63 -7.71 12.94 -3.21
N TYR A 64 -7.75 13.05 -4.55
CA TYR A 64 -6.67 12.56 -5.41
C TYR A 64 -5.34 13.26 -5.16
N LYS A 65 -5.35 14.57 -4.84
CA LYS A 65 -4.13 15.27 -4.43
C LYS A 65 -3.53 14.71 -3.15
N LYS A 66 -4.36 14.40 -2.15
CA LYS A 66 -3.89 13.77 -0.90
C LYS A 66 -3.31 12.38 -1.16
N ASP A 67 -3.92 11.62 -2.05
CA ASP A 67 -3.42 10.30 -2.46
C ASP A 67 -2.04 10.40 -3.13
N VAL A 68 -1.82 11.40 -3.99
CA VAL A 68 -0.48 11.71 -4.54
C VAL A 68 0.52 12.00 -3.43
N VAL A 69 0.18 12.85 -2.47
CA VAL A 69 1.09 13.18 -1.35
C VAL A 69 1.40 11.95 -0.50
N ALA A 70 0.42 11.09 -0.22
CA ALA A 70 0.63 9.87 0.56
C ALA A 70 1.56 8.88 -0.16
N ASN A 71 1.37 8.68 -1.47
CA ASN A 71 2.15 7.72 -2.25
C ASN A 71 3.54 8.25 -2.63
N CYS A 72 3.68 9.55 -2.88
CA CYS A 72 4.94 10.16 -3.30
C CYS A 72 5.76 10.75 -2.13
N GLY A 73 5.11 11.20 -1.05
CA GLY A 73 5.78 11.83 0.09
C GLY A 73 6.72 10.89 0.83
N THR A 74 6.36 9.60 0.90
CA THR A 74 7.19 8.54 1.48
C THR A 74 8.50 8.33 0.72
N ILE A 75 8.51 8.63 -0.59
CA ILE A 75 9.71 8.57 -1.44
C ILE A 75 10.63 9.77 -1.12
N SER A 76 10.08 10.99 -1.00
CA SER A 76 10.85 12.19 -0.63
C SER A 76 11.51 12.09 0.76
N ALA A 77 10.83 11.49 1.73
CA ALA A 77 11.34 11.34 3.09
C ALA A 77 12.47 10.30 3.23
N LYS A 78 12.60 9.35 2.29
CA LYS A 78 13.66 8.32 2.30
C LYS A 78 14.95 8.75 1.59
N VAL A 79 14.92 9.84 0.82
CA VAL A 79 16.04 10.33 0.00
C VAL A 79 16.69 11.59 0.61
N SER A 80 16.22 12.04 1.79
CA SER A 80 16.76 13.19 2.54
C SER A 80 17.65 12.78 3.70
#